data_AF-A0A0N4US61-F1
#
_entry.id   AF-A0A0N4US61-F1
#
_cell.length_a   1.000
_cell.length_b   1.000
_cell.length_c   1.000
_cell.angle_alpha   90.00
_cell.angle_beta   90.00
_cell.angle_gamma   90.00
#
_symmetry.space_group_name_H-M   'P 1'
#
loop_
_entity.id
_entity.type
_entity.pdbx_description
1 polymer ?
#
loop_
_entity_poly.entity_id
_entity_poly.type
_entity_poly.pdbx_seq_one_letter_code
_entity_poly.pdbx_strand_id
1 'polypeptide(L)'
;MFLFLCLIVLPTVFGGTTVLEICNKTVGGDNKRRPTVDPNLCYDNDANACHAALGVTDGQKLLNQNKEDEDYEVHENCYKPELRDYAQRECPRTCAMCCLSKAFNCENGYYF
;
A
#
# COMPACT_ATOMS: atom_id res chain seq x y z
N MET A 1 -31.52 -32.02 -14.71
CA MET A 1 -30.60 -30.97 -15.16
C MET A 1 -30.15 -30.19 -13.92
N PHE A 2 -29.12 -30.66 -13.23
CA PHE A 2 -28.64 -30.04 -11.99
C PHE A 2 -27.70 -28.90 -12.35
N LEU A 3 -28.21 -27.67 -12.28
CA LEU A 3 -27.44 -26.45 -12.46
C LEU A 3 -26.67 -26.24 -11.17
N PHE A 4 -25.44 -26.76 -11.10
CA PHE A 4 -24.52 -26.50 -9.99
C PHE A 4 -24.10 -25.03 -10.06
N LEU A 5 -24.91 -24.17 -9.44
CA LEU A 5 -24.51 -22.84 -9.02
C LEU A 5 -23.40 -23.04 -7.98
N CYS A 6 -22.16 -23.15 -8.45
CA CYS A 6 -21.00 -22.88 -7.61
C CYS A 6 -21.09 -21.41 -7.20
N LEU A 7 -21.84 -21.13 -6.14
CA LEU A 7 -21.67 -19.96 -5.30
C LEU A 7 -20.27 -20.09 -4.71
N ILE A 8 -19.28 -19.69 -5.50
CA ILE A 8 -17.95 -19.40 -5.00
C ILE A 8 -18.19 -18.20 -4.09
N VAL A 9 -18.40 -18.47 -2.81
CA VAL A 9 -18.30 -17.47 -1.77
C VAL A 9 -16.84 -17.03 -1.85
N LEU A 10 -16.54 -16.02 -2.66
CA LEU A 10 -15.26 -15.34 -2.55
C LEU A 10 -15.21 -14.92 -1.08
N PRO A 11 -14.27 -15.43 -0.27
CA PRO A 11 -14.05 -14.83 1.03
C PRO A 11 -13.75 -13.37 0.72
N THR A 12 -14.67 -12.49 1.09
CA THR A 12 -14.43 -11.07 1.09
C THR A 12 -13.31 -10.88 2.09
N VAL A 13 -12.07 -10.84 1.59
CA VAL A 13 -10.90 -10.52 2.39
C VAL A 13 -11.02 -9.04 2.69
N PHE A 14 -11.87 -8.72 3.67
CA PHE A 14 -11.85 -7.42 4.33
C PHE A 14 -10.56 -7.42 5.14
N GLY A 15 -9.48 -6.91 4.53
CA GLY A 15 -8.25 -6.68 5.26
C GLY A 15 -8.41 -5.43 6.13
N GLY A 16 -7.75 -5.46 7.29
CA GLY A 16 -7.63 -4.28 8.13
C GLY A 16 -6.65 -3.26 7.58
N THR A 17 -6.45 -2.21 8.36
CA THR A 17 -5.38 -1.24 8.16
C THR A 17 -4.23 -1.55 9.10
N THR A 18 -3.03 -1.13 8.72
CA THR A 18 -1.85 -1.22 9.59
C THR A 18 -0.95 0.00 9.37
N VAL A 19 -0.22 0.36 10.42
CA VAL A 19 0.74 1.46 10.40
C VAL A 19 1.93 1.11 9.50
N LEU A 20 2.52 2.11 8.84
CA LEU A 20 3.71 1.88 8.02
C LEU A 20 4.84 1.17 8.79
N GLU A 21 5.31 0.05 8.26
CA GLU A 21 6.45 -0.71 8.81
C GLU A 21 7.79 -0.31 8.15
N ILE A 22 7.76 0.04 6.86
CA ILE A 22 8.93 0.46 6.07
C ILE A 22 8.65 1.80 5.38
N CYS A 23 9.67 2.41 4.79
CA CYS A 23 9.56 3.74 4.16
C CYS A 23 8.95 4.81 5.09
N ASN A 24 9.07 4.65 6.41
CA ASN A 24 8.55 5.62 7.36
C ASN A 24 9.65 6.49 7.96
N LYS A 25 9.23 7.70 8.35
CA LYS A 25 9.94 8.62 9.20
C LYS A 25 9.04 9.01 10.36
N THR A 26 9.66 9.41 11.46
CA THR A 26 8.99 9.91 12.65
C THR A 26 8.76 11.43 12.51
N VAL A 27 7.54 11.91 12.79
CA VAL A 27 7.20 13.34 12.79
C VAL A 27 6.51 13.77 14.09
N GLY A 28 6.62 15.07 14.41
CA GLY A 28 5.96 15.67 15.56
C GLY A 28 6.55 15.25 16.91
N GLY A 29 5.96 15.76 18.01
CA GLY A 29 6.37 15.42 19.37
C GLY A 29 5.95 14.02 19.81
N ASP A 30 4.82 13.52 19.27
CA ASP A 30 4.27 12.20 19.57
C ASP A 30 4.87 11.07 18.73
N ASN A 31 5.91 11.37 17.95
CA ASN A 31 6.65 10.40 17.14
C ASN A 31 5.77 9.60 16.16
N LYS A 32 4.90 10.27 15.41
CA LYS A 32 4.00 9.63 14.42
C LYS A 32 4.77 9.10 13.22
N ARG A 33 4.44 7.90 12.76
CA ARG A 33 5.04 7.28 11.57
C ARG A 33 4.35 7.79 10.31
N ARG A 34 5.11 8.46 9.45
CA ARG A 34 4.65 8.99 8.16
C ARG A 34 5.57 8.53 7.04
N PRO A 35 5.11 8.50 5.78
CA PRO A 35 5.97 8.15 4.65
C PRO A 35 7.17 9.10 4.54
N THR A 36 8.36 8.54 4.27
CA THR A 36 9.58 9.32 4.04
C THR A 36 9.46 10.17 2.79
N VAL A 37 8.85 9.59 1.74
CA VAL A 37 8.52 10.22 0.47
C VAL A 37 7.00 10.31 0.38
N ASP A 38 6.46 11.47 -0.02
CA ASP A 38 5.03 11.66 -0.22
C ASP A 38 4.50 10.59 -1.22
N PRO A 39 3.48 9.79 -0.85
CA PRO A 39 2.91 8.76 -1.71
C PRO A 39 2.44 9.26 -3.07
N ASN A 40 2.11 10.55 -3.21
CA ASN A 40 1.70 11.14 -4.49
C ASN A 40 2.86 11.46 -5.43
N LEU A 41 4.11 11.28 -5.00
CA LEU A 41 5.30 11.48 -5.84
C LEU A 41 5.71 10.22 -6.62
N CYS A 42 5.11 9.07 -6.32
CA CYS A 42 5.23 7.88 -7.13
C CYS A 42 3.86 7.39 -7.62
N TYR A 43 3.89 6.38 -8.49
CA TYR A 43 2.70 5.80 -9.09
C TYR A 43 2.74 4.29 -8.94
N ASP A 44 1.56 3.69 -8.77
CA ASP A 44 1.42 2.25 -8.96
C ASP A 44 1.61 1.92 -10.45
N ASN A 45 2.23 0.78 -10.74
CA ASN A 45 2.45 0.35 -12.11
C ASN A 45 1.11 0.05 -12.82
N ASP A 46 0.19 -0.58 -12.09
CA ASP A 46 -1.21 -0.75 -12.48
C ASP A 46 -2.09 -0.63 -11.22
N ALA A 47 -2.78 0.50 -11.09
CA ALA A 47 -3.62 0.79 -9.94
C ALA A 47 -4.76 -0.24 -9.77
N ASN A 48 -5.35 -0.73 -10.87
CA ASN A 48 -6.43 -1.72 -10.80
C ASN A 48 -5.92 -3.08 -10.33
N ALA A 49 -4.73 -3.48 -10.81
CA ALA A 49 -4.09 -4.71 -10.35
C ALA A 49 -3.72 -4.62 -8.87
N CYS A 50 -3.19 -3.48 -8.41
CA CYS A 50 -2.91 -3.24 -7.00
C CYS A 50 -4.15 -3.30 -6.13
N HIS A 51 -5.23 -2.62 -6.53
CA HIS A 51 -6.52 -2.67 -5.84
C HIS A 51 -7.06 -4.10 -5.72
N ALA A 52 -7.04 -4.86 -6.83
CA ALA A 52 -7.50 -6.25 -6.85
C ALA A 52 -6.64 -7.17 -5.98
N ALA A 53 -5.31 -7.08 -6.09
CA ALA A 53 -4.38 -7.93 -5.36
C ALA A 53 -4.40 -7.64 -3.85
N LEU A 54 -4.51 -6.36 -3.48
CA LEU A 54 -4.51 -5.93 -2.09
C LEU A 54 -5.91 -5.93 -1.47
N GLY A 55 -6.97 -6.15 -2.25
CA GLY A 55 -8.35 -6.10 -1.74
C GLY A 55 -8.79 -4.70 -1.33
N VAL A 56 -8.19 -3.67 -1.94
CA VAL A 56 -8.49 -2.26 -1.68
C VAL A 56 -9.50 -1.80 -2.72
N THR A 57 -10.57 -1.12 -2.31
CA THR A 57 -11.47 -0.47 -3.27
C THR A 57 -10.86 0.83 -3.78
N ASP A 58 -11.07 1.15 -5.06
CA ASP A 58 -10.57 2.39 -5.66
C ASP A 58 -11.03 3.61 -4.84
N GLY A 59 -10.10 4.54 -4.59
CA GLY A 59 -10.34 5.74 -3.79
C GLY A 59 -10.43 5.52 -2.28
N GLN A 60 -10.20 4.31 -1.76
CA GLN A 60 -10.14 4.05 -0.32
C GLN A 60 -8.90 4.73 0.29
N LYS A 61 -9.04 6.03 0.55
CA LYS A 61 -8.10 6.80 1.36
C LYS A 61 -8.43 6.54 2.82
N LEU A 62 -7.46 6.02 3.56
CA LEU A 62 -7.59 5.87 5.00
C LEU A 62 -7.59 7.29 5.62
N LEU A 63 -8.44 7.51 6.62
CA LEU A 63 -8.72 8.85 7.17
C LEU A 63 -7.46 9.58 7.66
N ASN A 64 -6.49 8.84 8.15
CA ASN A 64 -5.20 9.30 8.66
C ASN A 64 -4.18 9.66 7.58
N GLN A 65 -4.39 9.29 6.31
CA GLN A 65 -3.43 9.59 5.24
C GLN A 65 -3.25 11.10 5.04
N ASN A 66 -4.29 11.90 5.31
CA ASN A 66 -4.27 13.36 5.21
C ASN A 66 -4.03 14.08 6.54
N LYS A 67 -3.86 13.35 7.65
CA LYS A 67 -3.64 13.93 8.99
C LYS A 67 -2.18 13.76 9.39
N GLU A 68 -1.45 14.86 9.47
CA GLU A 68 -0.01 14.85 9.76
C GLU A 68 0.31 14.50 11.22
N ASP A 69 -0.67 14.66 12.10
CA ASP A 69 -0.63 14.36 13.54
C ASP A 69 -1.06 12.92 13.88
N GLU A 70 -1.38 12.10 12.88
CA GLU A 70 -1.72 10.69 13.04
C GLU A 70 -0.74 9.77 12.30
N ASP A 71 -0.59 8.55 12.79
CA ASP A 71 0.16 7.51 12.08
C ASP A 71 -0.47 7.26 10.70
N TYR A 72 0.36 7.22 9.66
CA TYR A 72 -0.10 6.86 8.32
C TYR A 72 -0.36 5.36 8.28
N GLU A 73 -1.58 4.99 7.90
CA GLU A 73 -1.93 3.60 7.67
C GLU A 73 -2.07 3.28 6.18
N VAL A 74 -1.82 2.00 5.90
CA VAL A 74 -2.05 1.35 4.60
C VAL A 74 -2.83 0.07 4.85
N HIS A 75 -3.26 -0.57 3.77
CA HIS A 75 -3.93 -1.87 3.88
C HIS A 75 -2.94 -2.94 4.39
N GLU A 76 -3.39 -3.83 5.29
CA GLU A 76 -2.54 -4.88 5.87
C GLU A 76 -1.87 -5.78 4.83
N ASN A 77 -2.52 -5.95 3.67
CA ASN A 77 -2.02 -6.78 2.57
C ASN A 77 -0.72 -6.24 1.96
N CYS A 78 -0.38 -4.96 2.19
CA CYS A 78 0.90 -4.39 1.79
C CYS A 78 2.09 -5.10 2.45
N TYR A 79 1.89 -5.74 3.62
CA TYR A 79 2.93 -6.40 4.39
C TYR A 79 2.74 -7.91 4.51
N LYS A 80 1.66 -8.48 3.96
CA LYS A 80 1.48 -9.93 3.96
C LYS A 80 2.64 -10.60 3.21
N PRO A 81 3.31 -11.62 3.79
CA PRO A 81 4.48 -12.25 3.15
C PRO A 81 4.24 -12.71 1.71
N GLU A 82 3.05 -13.23 1.43
CA GLU A 82 2.60 -13.70 0.11
C GLU A 82 2.55 -12.56 -0.95
N LEU A 83 2.32 -11.32 -0.51
CA LEU A 83 2.07 -10.15 -1.36
C LEU A 83 3.16 -9.08 -1.25
N ARG A 84 4.06 -9.18 -0.27
CA ARG A 84 5.04 -8.14 0.07
C ARG A 84 5.91 -7.74 -1.12
N ASP A 85 6.48 -8.72 -1.83
CA ASP A 85 7.33 -8.46 -2.98
C ASP A 85 6.56 -7.85 -4.16
N TYR A 86 5.29 -8.24 -4.33
CA TYR A 86 4.40 -7.65 -5.32
C TYR A 86 4.06 -6.20 -4.94
N ALA A 87 3.62 -5.96 -3.71
CA ALA A 87 3.26 -4.65 -3.20
C ALA A 87 4.41 -3.64 -3.32
N GLN A 88 5.64 -4.05 -2.99
CA GLN A 88 6.82 -3.20 -3.07
C GLN A 88 7.20 -2.80 -4.49
N ARG A 89 7.01 -3.70 -5.47
CA ARG A 89 7.41 -3.46 -6.87
C ARG A 89 6.32 -2.80 -7.70
N GLU A 90 5.07 -3.22 -7.48
CA GLU A 90 3.93 -2.86 -8.33
C GLU A 90 3.05 -1.78 -7.72
N CYS A 91 3.00 -1.69 -6.38
CA CYS A 91 2.07 -0.83 -5.65
C CYS A 91 2.73 0.21 -4.73
N PRO A 92 3.82 0.91 -5.16
CA PRO A 92 4.55 1.81 -4.27
C PRO A 92 3.73 3.02 -3.81
N ARG A 93 2.70 3.44 -4.55
CA ARG A 93 1.81 4.53 -4.12
C ARG A 93 0.76 4.00 -3.15
N THR A 94 0.04 2.94 -3.53
CA THR A 94 -1.03 2.35 -2.69
C THR A 94 -0.50 1.91 -1.33
N CYS A 95 0.72 1.37 -1.27
CA CYS A 95 1.35 0.94 -0.03
C CYS A 95 2.30 1.97 0.61
N ALA A 96 2.32 3.22 0.11
CA ALA A 96 3.20 4.29 0.60
C ALA A 96 4.69 3.90 0.68
N MET A 97 5.14 3.10 -0.29
CA MET A 97 6.51 2.58 -0.43
C MET A 97 7.30 3.29 -1.54
N CYS A 98 6.97 4.54 -1.86
CA CYS A 98 7.70 5.32 -2.89
C CYS A 98 9.22 5.35 -2.65
N CYS A 99 9.66 5.26 -1.39
CA CYS A 99 11.08 5.23 -1.04
C CYS A 99 11.86 4.04 -1.66
N LEU A 100 11.16 2.95 -2.02
CA LEU A 100 11.76 1.78 -2.68
C LEU A 100 11.85 1.92 -4.20
N SER A 101 11.07 2.83 -4.78
CA SER A 101 11.08 3.04 -6.22
C SER A 101 12.43 3.62 -6.67
N LYS A 102 12.84 3.32 -7.91
CA LYS A 102 14.13 3.77 -8.45
C LYS A 102 14.33 5.28 -8.41
N ALA A 103 13.24 6.06 -8.48
CA ALA A 103 13.28 7.51 -8.43
C ALA A 103 13.74 8.08 -7.08
N PHE A 104 13.55 7.32 -5.99
CA PHE A 104 13.86 7.78 -4.62
C PHE A 104 14.87 6.87 -3.90
N ASN A 105 15.04 5.63 -4.35
CA ASN A 105 16.02 4.71 -3.80
C ASN A 105 17.40 4.95 -4.46
N CYS A 106 18.13 5.94 -3.96
CA CYS A 106 19.45 6.30 -4.47
C CYS A 106 20.52 5.20 -4.33
N GLU A 107 20.29 4.13 -3.56
CA GLU A 107 21.24 3.01 -3.50
C GLU A 107 21.34 2.26 -4.84
N ASN A 108 20.32 2.35 -5.71
CA ASN A 108 20.31 1.71 -7.03
C ASN A 108 20.30 2.74 -8.16
N GLY A 109 21.13 3.78 -8.05
CA GLY A 109 21.24 4.98 -8.92
C GLY A 109 21.45 4.77 -10.42
N TYR A 110 20.57 4.00 -11.08
CA TYR A 110 20.41 3.98 -12.52
C TYR A 110 19.30 4.96 -12.90
N TYR A 111 19.73 6.20 -13.14
CA TYR A 111 18.99 7.21 -13.88
C TYR A 111 18.59 6.67 -15.26
N PHE A 112 17.35 6.93 -15.67
CA PHE A 112 16.97 7.05 -17.08
C PHE A 112 16.25 8.38 -17.27
#